data_AF-A0A6B2GAU8-F1
#
_entry.id   AF-A0A6B2GAU8-F1
#
_cell.length_a   1.000
_cell.length_b   1.000
_cell.length_c   1.000
_cell.angle_alpha   90.00
_cell.angle_beta   90.00
_cell.angle_gamma   90.00
#
_symmetry.space_group_name_H-M   'P 1'
#
loop_
_entity.id
_entity.type
_entity.pdbx_description
1 polymer ?
#
loop_
_entity_poly.entity_id
_entity_poly.type
_entity_poly.pdbx_seq_one_letter_code
_entity_poly.pdbx_strand_id
1 'polypeptide(L)'
;CAKVLMELTIDDISDVQIDDNGRFKYVMMRIEDSKCNNKLIVRGFSTNFHADIAERYSLELEKSGLKIKIIGGGTILHLPEKNKIFVYGYSMVIQINRNILEFWSG
;
A
#
# COMPACT_ATOMS: atom_id res chain seq x y z
N CYS A 1 19.59 23.29 14.97
CA CYS A 1 19.84 22.45 13.78
C CYS A 1 18.51 21.91 13.28
N ALA A 2 18.01 22.44 12.15
CA ALA A 2 16.83 21.88 11.51
C ALA A 2 17.16 20.47 11.03
N LYS A 3 16.42 19.48 11.51
CA LYS A 3 16.48 18.11 11.00
C LYS A 3 15.99 18.20 9.55
N VAL A 4 16.88 18.04 8.59
CA VAL A 4 16.49 17.79 7.19
C VAL A 4 15.73 16.46 7.24
N LEU A 5 14.40 16.53 7.27
CA LEU A 5 13.59 15.36 7.01
C LEU A 5 13.87 15.02 5.54
N MET A 6 14.48 13.87 5.30
CA MET A 6 14.65 13.35 3.94
C MET A 6 13.26 13.25 3.32
N GLU A 7 12.98 14.13 2.38
CA GLU A 7 11.76 14.14 1.59
C GLU A 7 11.90 12.98 0.58
N LEU A 8 11.27 11.83 0.87
CA LEU A 8 11.25 10.71 -0.07
C LEU A 8 10.54 11.16 -1.33
N THR A 9 11.24 11.09 -2.46
CA THR A 9 10.63 11.37 -3.75
C THR A 9 9.82 10.17 -4.22
N ILE A 10 8.94 10.39 -5.18
CA ILE A 10 8.15 9.31 -5.78
C ILE A 10 9.04 8.21 -6.39
N ASP A 11 10.24 8.56 -6.84
CA ASP A 11 11.20 7.64 -7.45
C ASP A 11 11.93 6.77 -6.42
N ASP A 12 12.08 7.25 -5.18
CA ASP A 12 12.74 6.50 -4.09
C ASP A 12 11.88 5.33 -3.57
N ILE A 13 10.58 5.34 -3.88
CA ILE A 13 9.63 4.36 -3.36
C ILE A 13 9.64 3.11 -4.22
N SER A 14 9.93 1.94 -3.65
CA SER A 14 9.83 0.68 -4.41
C SER A 14 8.41 0.45 -4.94
N ASP A 15 8.30 0.03 -6.19
CA ASP A 15 7.03 -0.32 -6.83
C ASP A 15 6.37 -1.52 -6.13
N VAL A 16 7.16 -2.48 -5.66
CA VAL A 16 6.67 -3.69 -4.99
C VAL A 16 7.46 -3.96 -3.72
N GLN A 17 6.76 -4.13 -2.61
CA GLN A 17 7.32 -4.70 -1.38
C GLN A 17 6.33 -5.73 -0.85
N ILE A 18 6.74 -6.99 -0.84
CA ILE A 18 5.92 -8.12 -0.41
C ILE A 18 6.73 -9.11 0.42
N ASP A 19 6.06 -9.90 1.25
CA ASP A 19 6.69 -11.03 1.93
C ASP A 19 7.29 -12.02 0.90
N ASP A 20 8.42 -12.60 1.28
CA ASP A 20 9.24 -13.46 0.42
C ASP A 20 8.64 -14.85 0.21
N ASN A 21 7.66 -15.26 1.02
CA ASN A 21 6.94 -16.53 0.87
C ASN A 21 5.58 -16.51 1.58
N GLY A 22 4.77 -17.55 1.34
CA GLY A 22 3.56 -17.82 2.09
C GLY A 22 2.31 -17.14 1.53
N ARG A 23 1.23 -17.12 2.33
CA ARG A 23 -0.06 -16.53 1.97
C ARG A 23 -0.31 -15.29 2.79
N PHE A 24 -0.50 -14.15 2.13
CA PHE A 24 -0.64 -12.85 2.79
C PHE A 24 -1.60 -11.92 2.06
N LYS A 25 -1.99 -10.84 2.74
CA LYS A 25 -2.89 -9.81 2.20
C LYS A 25 -2.05 -8.78 1.46
N TYR A 26 -2.60 -8.16 0.42
CA TYR A 26 -1.94 -7.05 -0.26
C TYR A 26 -2.91 -5.90 -0.56
N VAL A 27 -2.35 -4.69 -0.63
CA VAL A 27 -3.02 -3.48 -1.08
C VAL A 27 -2.30 -2.90 -2.29
N MET A 28 -3.07 -2.34 -3.20
CA MET A 28 -2.59 -1.61 -4.37
C MET A 28 -2.93 -0.14 -4.19
N MET A 29 -1.92 0.71 -4.27
CA MET A 29 -2.04 2.15 -4.02
C MET A 29 -1.50 2.94 -5.19
N ARG A 30 -2.18 4.01 -5.56
CA ARG A 30 -1.65 5.06 -6.42
C ARG A 30 -1.09 6.16 -5.53
N ILE A 31 0.17 6.50 -5.75
CA ILE A 31 0.84 7.63 -5.10
C ILE A 31 1.04 8.75 -6.11
N GLU A 32 0.92 10.00 -5.67
CA GLU A 32 1.05 11.18 -6.51
C GLU A 32 1.81 12.29 -5.76
N ASP A 33 2.78 12.92 -6.42
CA ASP A 33 3.53 14.05 -5.88
C ASP A 33 2.84 15.40 -6.19
N SER A 34 3.43 16.49 -5.69
CA SER A 34 2.93 17.86 -5.94
C SER A 34 3.06 18.32 -7.40
N LYS A 35 3.85 17.60 -8.22
CA LYS A 35 4.08 17.87 -9.64
C LYS A 35 3.19 17.02 -10.54
N CYS A 36 2.20 16.32 -9.96
CA CYS A 36 1.29 15.39 -10.64
C CYS A 36 1.97 14.15 -11.27
N ASN A 37 3.22 13.87 -10.90
CA ASN A 37 3.81 12.57 -11.17
C ASN A 37 3.12 11.54 -10.30
N ASN A 38 2.79 10.39 -10.87
CA ASN A 38 2.11 9.34 -10.12
C ASN A 38 2.59 7.97 -10.56
N LYS A 39 2.49 7.01 -9.64
CA LYS A 39 2.73 5.60 -9.95
C LYS A 39 1.91 4.68 -9.06
N LEU A 40 1.90 3.41 -9.45
CA LEU A 40 1.21 2.35 -8.73
C LEU A 40 2.23 1.57 -7.92
N ILE A 41 1.90 1.34 -6.65
CA ILE A 41 2.71 0.55 -5.73
C ILE A 41 1.88 -0.59 -5.14
N VAL A 42 2.56 -1.70 -4.84
CA VAL A 42 1.99 -2.88 -4.19
C VAL A 42 2.70 -3.11 -2.86
N ARG A 43 1.91 -3.28 -1.80
CA ARG A 43 2.37 -3.64 -0.46
C ARG A 43 1.64 -4.89 0.01
N GLY A 44 2.36 -5.94 0.41
CA GLY A 44 1.74 -7.19 0.82
C GLY A 44 2.48 -7.91 1.94
N PHE A 45 1.83 -8.09 3.08
CA PHE A 45 2.45 -8.63 4.29
C PHE A 45 1.48 -9.54 5.03
N SER A 46 2.02 -10.45 5.84
CA SER A 46 1.28 -11.36 6.69
C SER A 46 0.55 -10.59 7.79
N THR A 47 -0.69 -10.18 7.48
CA THR A 47 -1.64 -9.59 8.41
C THR A 47 -3.05 -10.16 8.20
N ASN A 48 -3.91 -9.97 9.20
CA ASN A 48 -5.32 -10.33 9.15
C ASN A 48 -6.13 -9.37 8.26
N PHE A 49 -5.78 -8.08 8.21
CA PHE A 49 -6.59 -7.06 7.55
C PHE A 49 -5.81 -6.20 6.55
N HIS A 50 -6.46 -5.84 5.43
CA HIS A 50 -5.89 -4.93 4.45
C HIS A 50 -5.67 -3.52 5.00
N ALA A 51 -6.49 -3.11 5.96
CA ALA A 51 -6.45 -1.78 6.58
C ALA A 51 -5.10 -1.52 7.27
N ASP A 52 -4.56 -2.53 7.96
CA ASP A 52 -3.27 -2.39 8.68
C ASP A 52 -2.12 -2.04 7.72
N ILE A 53 -2.12 -2.64 6.51
CA ILE A 53 -1.14 -2.32 5.47
C ILE A 53 -1.40 -0.90 4.95
N ALA A 54 -2.64 -0.59 4.63
CA ALA A 54 -3.01 0.71 4.07
C ALA A 54 -2.68 1.87 5.01
N GLU A 55 -3.05 1.77 6.29
CA GLU A 55 -2.83 2.82 7.30
C GLU A 55 -1.33 3.07 7.51
N ARG A 56 -0.56 2.01 7.75
CA ARG A 56 0.89 2.11 7.97
C ARG A 56 1.58 2.83 6.84
N TYR A 57 1.37 2.37 5.60
CA TYR A 57 2.04 2.94 4.44
C TYR A 57 1.49 4.30 4.06
N SER A 58 0.20 4.57 4.30
CA SER A 58 -0.36 5.91 4.05
C SER A 58 0.29 6.95 4.96
N LEU A 59 0.42 6.64 6.25
CA LEU A 59 1.04 7.52 7.23
C LEU A 59 2.51 7.82 6.90
N GLU A 60 3.28 6.83 6.46
CA GLU A 60 4.70 7.00 6.08
C GLU A 60 4.86 7.90 4.83
N LEU A 61 4.01 7.70 3.83
CA LEU A 61 4.09 8.39 2.55
C LEU A 61 3.49 9.81 2.60
N GLU A 62 2.42 10.01 3.36
CA GLU A 62 1.83 11.35 3.59
C GLU A 62 2.80 12.28 4.33
N LYS A 63 3.60 11.74 5.26
CA LYS A 63 4.70 12.48 5.91
C LYS A 63 5.76 12.98 4.92
N SER A 64 5.84 12.36 3.75
CA SER A 64 6.74 12.75 2.65
C SER A 64 6.06 13.67 1.63
N GLY A 65 4.85 14.16 1.92
CA GLY A 65 4.11 15.09 1.05
C GLY A 65 3.41 14.43 -0.14
N LEU A 66 3.31 13.10 -0.16
CA LEU A 66 2.66 12.36 -1.25
C LEU A 66 1.17 12.17 -0.98
N LYS A 67 0.36 12.32 -2.04
CA LYS A 67 -1.06 11.99 -2.03
C LYS A 67 -1.24 10.52 -2.35
N ILE A 68 -2.20 9.88 -1.69
CA ILE A 68 -2.38 8.43 -1.76
C ILE A 68 -3.82 8.11 -2.08
N LYS A 69 -4.01 7.16 -3.00
CA LYS A 69 -5.30 6.57 -3.30
C LYS A 69 -5.16 5.06 -3.28
N ILE A 70 -5.82 4.43 -2.32
CA ILE A 70 -5.99 2.98 -2.32
C ILE A 70 -6.95 2.63 -3.46
N ILE A 71 -6.51 1.78 -4.38
CA ILE A 71 -7.29 1.41 -5.58
C ILE A 71 -7.74 -0.05 -5.58
N GLY A 72 -7.24 -0.87 -4.65
CA GLY A 72 -7.65 -2.26 -4.53
C GLY A 72 -6.81 -3.04 -3.53
N GLY A 73 -7.09 -4.33 -3.46
CA GLY A 73 -6.35 -5.28 -2.64
C GLY A 73 -6.92 -6.68 -2.77
N GLY A 74 -6.22 -7.65 -2.18
CA GLY A 74 -6.59 -9.06 -2.27
C GLY A 74 -5.66 -9.94 -1.45
N THR A 75 -5.47 -11.18 -1.88
CA THR A 75 -4.54 -12.13 -1.27
C THR A 75 -3.47 -12.54 -2.30
N ILE A 76 -2.24 -12.64 -1.83
CA ILE A 76 -1.12 -13.22 -2.57
C ILE A 76 -0.76 -14.56 -1.92
N LEU A 77 -0.47 -15.55 -2.74
CA LEU A 77 0.24 -16.77 -2.35
C LEU A 77 1.57 -16.81 -3.11
N HIS A 78 2.66 -16.61 -2.39
CA HIS A 78 4.02 -16.62 -2.91
C HIS A 78 4.68 -17.97 -2.59
N LEU A 79 5.05 -18.71 -3.63
CA LEU A 79 5.69 -20.03 -3.56
C LEU A 79 7.05 -19.97 -4.27
N PRO A 80 8.12 -19.48 -3.60
CA PRO A 80 9.45 -19.35 -4.19
C PRO A 80 10.01 -20.68 -4.67
N GLU A 81 9.74 -21.75 -3.93
CA GLU A 81 10.18 -23.11 -4.26
C GLU A 81 9.60 -23.63 -5.58
N LYS A 82 8.50 -23.01 -6.05
CA LYS A 82 7.85 -23.30 -7.33
C LYS A 82 8.03 -22.19 -8.36
N ASN A 83 8.75 -21.11 -8.05
CA ASN A 83 8.83 -19.89 -8.84
C ASN A 83 7.44 -19.36 -9.24
N LYS A 84 6.48 -19.38 -8.32
CA LYS A 84 5.08 -19.00 -8.58
C LYS A 84 4.56 -17.98 -7.58
N ILE A 85 3.82 -17.01 -8.10
CA ILE A 85 3.02 -16.07 -7.31
C ILE A 85 1.59 -16.13 -7.84
N PHE A 86 0.65 -16.40 -6.95
CA PHE A 86 -0.78 -16.35 -7.26
C PHE A 86 -1.40 -15.13 -6.60
N VAL A 87 -2.07 -14.30 -7.39
CA VAL A 87 -2.78 -13.11 -6.92
C VAL A 87 -4.27 -13.33 -7.14
N TYR A 88 -5.07 -13.29 -6.07
CA TYR A 88 -6.50 -13.61 -6.15
C TYR A 88 -7.32 -13.00 -5.01
N GLY A 89 -8.64 -13.08 -5.16
CA GLY A 89 -9.60 -12.54 -4.21
C GLY A 89 -9.69 -11.01 -4.28
N TYR A 90 -10.44 -10.43 -3.34
CA TYR A 90 -10.64 -8.99 -3.24
C TYR A 90 -10.60 -8.55 -1.78
N SER A 91 -10.39 -7.26 -1.55
CA SER A 91 -10.51 -6.65 -0.23
C SER A 91 -11.92 -6.11 -0.03
N MET A 92 -12.65 -6.64 0.97
CA MET A 92 -14.01 -6.18 1.29
C MET A 92 -14.02 -4.71 1.70
N VAL A 93 -13.11 -4.28 2.58
CA VAL A 93 -13.09 -2.90 3.10
C VAL A 93 -12.69 -1.88 2.04
N ILE A 94 -11.75 -2.22 1.14
CA ILE A 94 -11.27 -1.29 0.11
C ILE A 94 -12.30 -1.12 -1.03
N GLN A 95 -13.15 -2.12 -1.28
CA GLN A 95 -14.25 -2.00 -2.25
C GLN A 95 -15.40 -1.13 -1.73
N ILE A 96 -15.59 -1.02 -0.41
CA ILE A 96 -16.68 -0.26 0.17
C ILE A 96 -16.21 1.18 0.36
N ASN A 97 -16.42 1.99 -0.68
CA ASN A 97 -16.50 3.46 -0.74
C ASN A 97 -15.71 4.31 0.30
N ARG A 98 -14.95 5.29 -0.21
CA ARG A 98 -14.17 6.32 0.52
C ARG A 98 -14.87 6.98 1.73
N ASN A 99 -16.20 6.94 1.82
CA ASN A 99 -16.98 7.55 2.90
C ASN A 99 -16.93 6.80 4.23
N ILE A 100 -16.52 5.52 4.28
CA ILE A 100 -16.50 4.78 5.55
C ILE A 100 -15.28 5.17 6.39
N LEU A 101 -14.09 5.36 5.82
CA LEU A 101 -12.90 5.71 6.59
C LEU A 101 -12.98 7.11 7.25
N GLU A 102 -13.70 8.06 6.63
CA GLU A 102 -14.03 9.34 7.25
C GLU A 102 -15.01 9.19 8.43
N PHE A 103 -15.86 8.16 8.43
CA PHE A 103 -16.87 7.91 9.47
C PHE A 103 -16.30 7.28 10.74
N TRP A 104 -15.19 6.54 10.66
CA TRP A 104 -14.52 5.94 11.82
C TRP A 104 -13.46 6.85 12.47
N SER A 105 -13.23 8.02 11.88
CA SER A 105 -12.31 9.04 12.41
C SER A 105 -13.05 10.19 13.13
N GLY A 106 -14.35 10.01 13.39
CA GLY A 106 -15.22 10.96 14.09
C GLY A 106 -15.55 10.52 15.52
#